data_AF-A0A7C4B667-F1
#
_entry.id   AF-A0A7C4B667-F1
#
_cell.length_a   1.000
_cell.length_b   1.000
_cell.length_c   1.000
_cell.angle_alpha   90.00
_cell.angle_beta   90.00
_cell.angle_gamma   90.00
#
_symmetry.space_group_name_H-M   'P 1'
#
loop_
_entity.id
_entity.type
_entity.pdbx_description
1 polymer ?
#
loop_
_entity_poly.entity_id
_entity_poly.type
_entity_poly.pdbx_seq_one_letter_code
_entity_poly.pdbx_strand_id
1 'polypeptide(L)'
;MGIVVVIDPELSRHAVEDGAIATMNMLLEAHALGLGACWIGAYNSSYEERIKEILKIPRNKRVLSIISIGYPAETPIKNRKELDEIVFIDSYGNKEKL
;
A
#
# COMPACT_ATOMS: atom_id res chain seq x y z
N MET A 1 -9.31 5.14 -13.53
CA MET A 1 -9.94 5.55 -12.25
C MET A 1 -8.88 5.55 -11.16
N GLY A 2 -9.00 6.37 -10.12
CA GLY A 2 -8.04 6.40 -9.02
C GLY A 2 -8.72 6.54 -7.66
N ILE A 3 -8.20 5.85 -6.64
CA ILE A 3 -8.67 5.93 -5.26
C ILE A 3 -7.53 6.48 -4.41
N VAL A 4 -7.81 7.46 -3.54
CA VAL A 4 -6.83 7.99 -2.58
C VAL A 4 -7.19 7.51 -1.19
N VAL A 5 -6.26 6.81 -0.54
CA VAL A 5 -6.43 6.29 0.81
C VAL A 5 -5.89 7.32 1.79
N VAL A 6 -6.80 7.88 2.58
CA VAL A 6 -6.50 8.88 3.60
C VAL A 6 -6.62 8.22 4.97
N ILE A 7 -5.64 8.46 5.83
CA ILE A 7 -5.58 7.92 7.19
C ILE A 7 -5.63 9.05 8.21
N ASP A 8 -6.08 8.69 9.41
CA ASP A 8 -6.27 9.63 10.52
C ASP A 8 -5.41 9.24 11.74
N PRO A 9 -4.22 9.84 11.90
CA PRO A 9 -3.34 9.55 13.02
C PRO A 9 -3.92 9.88 14.39
N GLU A 10 -4.98 10.70 14.47
CA GLU A 10 -5.62 11.07 15.74
C GLU A 10 -6.57 9.99 16.26
N LEU A 11 -7.08 9.12 15.37
CA LEU A 11 -8.04 8.06 15.72
C LEU A 11 -7.40 6.72 16.03
N SER A 12 -6.22 6.44 15.48
CA SER A 12 -5.54 5.15 15.61
C SER A 12 -4.04 5.34 15.78
N ARG A 13 -3.47 4.60 16.74
CA ARG A 13 -2.00 4.48 16.89
C ARG A 13 -1.36 3.72 15.74
N HIS A 14 -2.16 3.04 14.92
CA HIS A 14 -1.74 2.19 13.81
C HIS A 14 -2.38 2.65 12.49
N ALA A 15 -2.61 3.96 12.34
CA ALA A 15 -3.30 4.52 11.17
C ALA A 15 -2.62 4.14 9.83
N VAL A 16 -1.30 3.95 9.83
CA VAL A 16 -0.55 3.52 8.64
C VAL A 16 -0.89 2.07 8.29
N GLU A 17 -0.88 1.18 9.26
CA GLU A 17 -1.23 -0.24 9.12
C GLU A 17 -2.69 -0.40 8.70
N ASP A 18 -3.60 0.34 9.33
CA ASP A 18 -5.03 0.33 9.00
C ASP A 18 -5.25 0.68 7.52
N GLY A 19 -4.66 1.77 7.05
CA GLY A 19 -4.75 2.16 5.65
C GLY A 19 -4.01 1.20 4.71
N ALA A 20 -2.93 0.57 5.15
CA ALA A 20 -2.15 -0.34 4.32
C ALA A 20 -2.92 -1.64 4.05
N ILE A 21 -3.57 -2.17 5.08
CA ILE A 21 -4.46 -3.32 4.97
C ILE A 21 -5.65 -3.00 4.06
N ALA A 22 -6.27 -1.83 4.24
CA ALA A 22 -7.36 -1.39 3.36
C ALA A 22 -6.91 -1.26 1.90
N THR A 23 -5.73 -0.67 1.66
CA THR A 23 -5.13 -0.55 0.34
C THR A 23 -4.89 -1.93 -0.27
N MET A 24 -4.29 -2.85 0.47
CA MET A 24 -4.01 -4.21 -0.02
C MET A 24 -5.29 -4.97 -0.37
N ASN A 25 -6.33 -4.87 0.45
CA ASN A 25 -7.63 -5.49 0.18
C ASN A 25 -8.25 -4.95 -1.13
N MET A 26 -8.18 -3.64 -1.38
CA MET A 26 -8.65 -3.06 -2.65
C MET A 26 -7.85 -3.57 -3.85
N LEU A 27 -6.53 -3.76 -3.71
CA LEU A 27 -5.70 -4.32 -4.78
C LEU A 27 -6.05 -5.80 -5.07
N LEU A 28 -6.32 -6.59 -4.03
CA LEU A 28 -6.76 -7.98 -4.18
C LEU A 28 -8.13 -8.07 -4.87
N GLU A 29 -9.08 -7.22 -4.48
CA GLU A 29 -10.40 -7.17 -5.09
C GLU A 29 -10.32 -6.74 -6.56
N ALA A 30 -9.52 -5.70 -6.87
CA ALA A 30 -9.30 -5.30 -8.26
C ALA A 30 -8.76 -6.48 -9.09
N HIS A 31 -7.81 -7.24 -8.56
CA HIS A 31 -7.30 -8.43 -9.22
C HIS A 31 -8.38 -9.51 -9.41
N ALA A 32 -9.20 -9.79 -8.39
CA ALA A 32 -10.29 -10.76 -8.46
C ALA A 32 -11.33 -10.41 -9.54
N LEU A 33 -11.57 -9.11 -9.76
CA LEU A 33 -12.44 -8.59 -10.81
C LEU A 33 -11.80 -8.54 -12.21
N GLY A 34 -10.57 -9.06 -12.37
CA GLY A 34 -9.85 -9.03 -13.64
C GLY A 34 -9.26 -7.66 -14.01
N LEU A 35 -9.14 -6.75 -13.04
CA LEU A 35 -8.53 -5.44 -13.22
C LEU A 35 -7.05 -5.45 -12.83
N GLY A 36 -6.29 -4.53 -13.42
CA GLY A 36 -4.96 -4.17 -12.98
C GLY A 36 -5.04 -3.00 -12.00
N ALA A 37 -4.23 -3.05 -10.94
CA ALA A 37 -4.10 -1.95 -9.99
C ALA A 37 -2.66 -1.77 -9.50
N CYS A 38 -2.28 -0.54 -9.16
CA CYS A 38 -0.94 -0.20 -8.67
C CYS A 38 -1.02 0.69 -7.42
N TRP A 39 -0.27 0.31 -6.38
CA TRP A 39 -0.03 1.14 -5.21
C TRP A 39 1.02 2.20 -5.53
N ILE A 40 0.65 3.47 -5.41
CA ILE A 40 1.57 4.62 -5.47
C ILE A 40 1.70 5.19 -4.04
N GLY A 41 2.89 5.05 -3.44
CA GLY A 41 3.12 5.37 -2.03
C GLY A 41 3.26 6.87 -1.78
N ALA A 42 2.24 7.49 -1.19
CA ALA A 42 2.20 8.93 -0.94
C ALA A 42 2.66 9.32 0.47
N TYR A 43 2.58 8.40 1.44
CA TYR A 43 2.92 8.71 2.83
C TYR A 43 4.37 9.16 2.99
N ASN A 44 4.60 10.32 3.60
CA ASN A 44 5.92 10.94 3.77
C ASN A 44 6.65 11.23 2.43
N SER A 45 5.95 11.24 1.30
CA SER A 45 6.54 11.61 0.02
C SER A 45 6.61 13.13 -0.14
N SER A 46 7.45 13.59 -1.06
CA SER A 46 7.53 15.02 -1.42
C SER A 46 6.25 15.59 -2.05
N TYR A 47 5.31 14.73 -2.45
CA TYR A 47 4.10 15.11 -3.15
C TYR A 47 2.81 14.92 -2.32
N GLU A 48 2.91 14.48 -1.07
CA GLU A 48 1.75 14.31 -0.18
C GLU A 48 0.93 15.59 -0.01
N GLU A 49 1.58 16.70 0.33
CA GLU A 49 0.91 18.00 0.53
C GLU A 49 0.23 18.49 -0.74
N ARG A 50 0.85 18.25 -1.91
CA ARG A 50 0.24 18.58 -3.20
C ARG A 50 -1.03 17.80 -3.46
N ILE A 51 -1.07 16.51 -3.10
CA ILE A 51 -2.29 15.70 -3.18
C ILE A 51 -3.37 16.27 -2.25
N LYS A 52 -2.99 16.63 -1.01
CA LYS A 52 -3.92 17.20 -0.03
C LYS A 52 -4.53 18.51 -0.51
N GLU A 53 -3.74 19.38 -1.15
CA GLU A 53 -4.23 20.61 -1.77
C GLU A 53 -5.26 20.33 -2.88
N ILE A 54 -4.92 19.45 -3.82
CA ILE A 54 -5.78 19.13 -4.98
C ILE A 54 -7.12 18.55 -4.52
N LEU A 55 -7.08 17.65 -3.55
CA LEU A 55 -8.26 16.92 -3.05
C LEU A 55 -8.91 17.57 -1.84
N LYS A 56 -8.41 18.74 -1.40
CA LYS A 56 -8.91 19.48 -0.23
C LYS A 56 -8.94 18.63 1.05
N ILE A 57 -7.92 17.79 1.25
CA ILE A 57 -7.78 16.93 2.43
C ILE A 57 -7.32 17.78 3.63
N PRO A 58 -7.96 17.66 4.81
CA PRO A 58 -7.57 18.42 5.99
C PRO A 58 -6.10 18.18 6.40
N ARG A 59 -5.46 19.22 6.96
CA ARG A 59 -4.03 19.17 7.32
C ARG A 59 -3.68 18.08 8.32
N ASN A 60 -4.58 17.76 9.24
CA ASN A 60 -4.41 16.73 10.27
C ASN A 60 -4.57 15.29 9.73
N LYS A 61 -5.01 15.11 8.48
CA LYS A 61 -5.03 13.80 7.83
C LYS A 61 -3.77 13.57 7.01
N ARG A 62 -3.47 12.30 6.76
CA ARG A 62 -2.31 11.86 5.98
C ARG A 62 -2.76 11.08 4.76
N VAL A 63 -2.04 11.22 3.66
CA VAL A 63 -2.31 10.43 2.45
C VAL A 63 -1.39 9.23 2.45
N LEU A 64 -1.96 8.04 2.59
CA LEU A 64 -1.16 6.83 2.63
C LEU A 64 -0.74 6.40 1.23
N SER A 65 -1.73 6.23 0.35
CA SER A 65 -1.54 5.64 -0.97
C SER A 65 -2.51 6.25 -1.99
N ILE A 66 -2.11 6.19 -3.25
CA ILE A 66 -3.01 6.33 -4.39
C ILE A 66 -3.05 4.97 -5.08
N ILE A 67 -4.24 4.51 -5.43
CA ILE A 67 -4.45 3.28 -6.19
C ILE A 67 -4.90 3.68 -7.59
N SER A 68 -4.09 3.42 -8.61
CA SER A 68 -4.55 3.46 -10.00
C SER A 68 -5.25 2.13 -10.33
N ILE A 69 -6.38 2.18 -11.05
CA ILE A 69 -7.19 1.00 -11.41
C ILE A 69 -7.67 1.11 -12.85
N GLY A 70 -7.58 0.01 -13.60
CA GLY A 70 -8.10 -0.11 -14.95
C GLY A 70 -7.94 -1.52 -15.54
N TYR A 71 -8.29 -1.68 -16.81
CA TYR A 71 -8.02 -2.92 -17.53
C TYR A 71 -6.52 -3.02 -17.85
N PRO A 72 -5.85 -4.13 -17.49
CA PRO A 72 -4.41 -4.26 -17.67
C PRO A 72 -4.06 -4.36 -19.16
N ALA A 73 -3.11 -3.54 -19.60
CA ALA A 73 -2.55 -3.61 -20.96
C ALA A 73 -1.30 -4.50 -21.06
N GLU A 74 -0.75 -4.92 -19.90
CA GLU A 74 0.48 -5.69 -19.79
C GLU A 74 0.40 -6.66 -18.59
N THR A 75 1.26 -7.68 -18.59
CA THR A 75 1.43 -8.61 -17.47
C THR A 75 2.88 -8.58 -17.00
N PRO A 76 3.20 -7.80 -15.96
CA PRO A 76 4.58 -7.61 -15.52
C PRO A 76 5.14 -8.85 -14.81
N ILE A 77 6.43 -9.10 -14.98
CA ILE A 77 7.17 -10.13 -14.23
C ILE A 77 7.42 -9.62 -12.82
N LYS A 78 7.13 -10.45 -11.81
CA LYS A 78 7.34 -10.11 -10.40
C LYS A 78 8.61 -10.78 -9.91
N ASN A 79 9.52 -9.99 -9.32
CA ASN A 79 10.62 -10.51 -8.51
C ASN A 79 10.20 -10.46 -7.03
N ARG A 80 10.37 -11.58 -6.34
CA ARG A 80 10.19 -11.70 -4.88
C ARG A 80 11.48 -12.26 -4.32
N LYS A 81 11.79 -11.88 -3.08
CA LYS A 81 12.83 -12.57 -2.32
C LYS A 81 12.34 -13.99 -2.03
N GLU A 82 13.26 -14.93 -2.00
CA GLU A 82 12.98 -16.29 -1.56
C GLU A 82 12.65 -16.30 -0.05
N LEU A 83 11.89 -17.31 0.39
CA LEU A 83 11.40 -17.36 1.77
C LEU A 83 12.55 -17.41 2.80
N ASP A 84 13.61 -18.14 2.48
CA ASP A 84 14.80 -18.28 3.33
C ASP A 84 15.60 -16.97 3.49
N GLU A 85 15.32 -15.95 2.68
CA GLU A 85 15.90 -14.61 2.83
C GLU A 85 15.19 -13.76 3.88
N ILE A 86 13.92 -14.05 4.17
CA ILE A 86 13.04 -13.19 4.98
C ILE A 86 12.36 -13.89 6.16
N VAL A 87 12.46 -15.21 6.26
CA VAL A 87 11.90 -16.01 7.36
C VAL A 87 13.02 -16.42 8.32
N PHE A 88 12.77 -16.24 9.62
CA PHE A 88 13.65 -16.68 10.70
C PHE A 88 12.84 -17.44 11.74
N ILE A 89 13.41 -18.50 12.31
CA ILE A 89 12.74 -19.37 13.29
C ILE A 89 13.22 -19.00 14.70
N ASP A 90 12.29 -18.75 15.62
CA ASP A 90 12.51 -18.40 17.04
C ASP A 90 13.24 -17.07 17.31
N SER A 91 14.28 -16.74 16.55
CA SER A 91 15.11 -15.55 16.74
C SER A 91 15.55 -14.96 15.40
N TYR A 92 15.70 -13.64 15.35
CA TYR A 92 16.12 -12.94 14.13
C TYR A 92 17.50 -13.45 13.67
N GLY A 93 17.60 -13.86 12.40
CA GLY A 93 18.81 -14.44 11.83
C GLY A 93 18.93 -15.96 11.96
N ASN A 94 18.12 -16.63 12.78
CA ASN A 94 18.12 -18.08 12.85
C ASN A 94 17.41 -18.69 11.64
N LYS A 95 18.17 -19.41 10.81
CA LYS A 95 17.70 -20.12 9.60
C LYS A 95 17.68 -21.63 9.78
N GLU A 96 17.49 -22.13 11.01
CA GLU A 96 17.19 -23.55 11.22
C GLU A 96 16.08 -23.96 10.25
N LYS A 97 16.26 -25.13 9.62
CA LYS A 97 15.60 -25.48 8.35
C LYS A 97 14.08 -25.32 8.41
N LEU A 98 13.53 -24.55 7.46
CA LEU A 98 12.17 -24.75 6.94
C LEU A 98 12.03 -26.16 6.36
#